data_AF-A0A1E4HZS6-F1
#
_entry.id   AF-A0A1E4HZS6-F1
#
_cell.length_a   1.000
_cell.length_b   1.000
_cell.length_c   1.000
_cell.angle_alpha   90.00
_cell.angle_beta   90.00
_cell.angle_gamma   90.00
#
_symmetry.space_group_name_H-M   'P 1'
#
loop_
_entity.id
_entity.type
_entity.pdbx_description
1 polymer ?
#
loop_
_entity_poly.entity_id
_entity_poly.type
_entity_poly.pdbx_seq_one_letter_code
_entity_poly.pdbx_strand_id
1 'polypeptide(L)'
;MTAQTPEKILLDGEMLDLCTEPLGHYFYFGGTQPDFAPRATSCWRSYIGTWEIRNGRLYLVGIDAKHRDRNPVKLEDIFPGYPERVFAHWFTGILRCPRGPMLAYEHMGYGSVFEEDILLYVKQGVLMSREVRTNDVTNDTDAWAE
;
A
#
# COMPACT_ATOMS: atom_id res chain seq x y z
N MET A 1 -12.11 2.15 15.44
CA MET A 1 -11.12 1.36 14.66
C MET A 1 -9.88 2.25 14.53
N THR A 2 -8.70 1.68 14.33
CA THR A 2 -7.39 2.38 14.38
C THR A 2 -6.83 2.59 12.98
N ALA A 3 -6.03 3.65 12.78
CA ALA A 3 -5.39 3.93 11.50
C ALA A 3 -4.52 2.73 11.08
N GLN A 4 -4.62 2.35 9.81
CA GLN A 4 -3.87 1.23 9.29
C GLN A 4 -2.46 1.66 8.91
N THR A 5 -1.47 0.81 9.23
CA THR A 5 -0.08 1.04 8.85
C THR A 5 0.04 0.89 7.32
N PRO A 6 0.56 1.91 6.60
CA PRO A 6 0.69 1.85 5.15
C PRO A 6 1.73 0.82 4.70
N GLU A 7 1.62 0.37 3.45
CA GLU A 7 2.75 -0.27 2.75
C GLU A 7 3.80 0.78 2.41
N LYS A 8 4.92 0.35 1.83
CA LYS A 8 5.99 1.25 1.40
C LYS A 8 6.20 1.14 -0.09
N ILE A 9 6.55 2.22 -0.76
CA ILE A 9 6.88 2.22 -2.18
C ILE A 9 8.10 3.09 -2.47
N LEU A 10 9.09 2.52 -3.17
CA LEU A 10 10.21 3.25 -3.73
C LEU A 10 9.80 3.84 -5.08
N LEU A 11 9.69 5.17 -5.12
CA LEU A 11 9.33 5.95 -6.31
C LEU A 11 10.38 7.05 -6.52
N ASP A 12 10.98 7.10 -7.71
CA ASP A 12 12.00 8.11 -8.08
C ASP A 12 13.18 8.22 -7.09
N GLY A 13 13.53 7.11 -6.42
CA GLY A 13 14.60 7.06 -5.41
C GLY A 13 14.17 7.46 -4.00
N GLU A 14 12.91 7.84 -3.80
CA GLU A 14 12.32 8.19 -2.51
C GLU A 14 11.43 7.06 -1.99
N MET A 15 11.52 6.76 -0.70
CA MET A 15 10.63 5.80 -0.05
C MET A 15 9.40 6.52 0.50
N LEU A 16 8.23 6.20 -0.04
CA LEU A 16 6.95 6.80 0.33
C LEU A 16 6.05 5.80 1.04
N ASP A 17 5.06 6.33 1.77
CA ASP A 17 3.93 5.55 2.25
C ASP A 17 3.01 5.19 1.08
N LEU A 18 2.48 3.97 1.10
CA LEU A 18 1.52 3.46 0.14
C LEU A 18 0.23 3.11 0.88
N CYS A 19 -0.78 3.97 0.73
CA CYS A 19 -2.13 3.79 1.27
C CYS A 19 -3.01 2.97 0.32
N THR A 20 -2.43 1.92 -0.24
CA THR A 20 -3.09 0.95 -1.12
C THR A 20 -2.45 -0.40 -0.83
N GLU A 21 -3.19 -1.49 -1.07
CA GLU A 21 -2.77 -2.83 -0.64
C GLU A 21 -2.67 -3.80 -1.82
N PRO A 22 -1.73 -3.63 -2.77
CA PRO A 22 -1.71 -4.46 -3.98
C PRO A 22 -1.45 -5.95 -3.66
N LEU A 23 -0.76 -6.27 -2.56
CA LEU A 23 -0.58 -7.66 -2.12
C LEU A 23 -1.88 -8.22 -1.52
N GLY A 24 -2.69 -7.38 -0.87
CA GLY A 24 -4.02 -7.77 -0.39
C GLY A 24 -4.95 -8.17 -1.54
N HIS A 25 -4.87 -7.46 -2.66
CA HIS A 25 -5.59 -7.82 -3.89
C HIS A 25 -5.18 -9.19 -4.44
N TYR A 26 -3.89 -9.54 -4.37
CA TYR A 26 -3.41 -10.86 -4.79
C TYR A 26 -4.09 -11.97 -3.98
N PHE A 27 -4.11 -11.86 -2.65
CA PHE A 27 -4.77 -12.83 -1.78
C PHE A 27 -6.28 -12.89 -2.04
N TYR A 28 -6.91 -11.74 -2.23
CA TYR A 28 -8.34 -11.67 -2.56
C TYR A 28 -8.69 -12.40 -3.87
N PHE A 29 -7.83 -12.30 -4.89
CA PHE A 29 -8.03 -12.98 -6.19
C PHE A 29 -7.61 -14.45 -6.20
N GLY A 30 -7.37 -15.06 -5.03
CA GLY A 30 -7.07 -16.49 -4.89
C GLY A 30 -5.59 -16.83 -4.76
N GLY A 31 -4.72 -15.82 -4.58
CA GLY A 31 -3.33 -16.04 -4.21
C GLY A 31 -3.20 -16.71 -2.84
N THR A 32 -2.19 -17.55 -2.67
CA THR A 32 -1.93 -18.21 -1.37
C THR A 32 -1.44 -17.19 -0.36
N GLN A 33 -2.22 -16.98 0.71
CA GLN A 33 -1.82 -16.17 1.85
C GLN A 33 -1.20 -17.08 2.93
N PRO A 34 0.09 -16.89 3.30
CA PRO A 34 0.67 -17.56 4.44
C PRO A 34 -0.08 -17.23 5.74
N ASP A 35 -0.03 -18.13 6.71
CA ASP A 35 -0.56 -17.89 8.06
C ASP A 35 0.36 -16.92 8.82
N PHE A 36 0.11 -15.63 8.61
CA PHE A 36 0.84 -14.54 9.25
C PHE A 36 0.53 -14.49 10.75
N ALA A 37 1.57 -14.34 11.56
CA ALA A 37 1.42 -14.03 12.97
C ALA A 37 0.79 -12.65 13.14
N PRO A 38 -0.15 -12.49 14.10
CA PRO A 38 -0.68 -11.19 14.45
C PRO A 38 0.44 -10.21 14.80
N ARG A 39 0.43 -9.03 14.18
CA ARG A 39 1.48 -8.01 14.35
C ARG A 39 1.08 -6.95 15.37
N ALA A 40 0.06 -6.16 15.04
CA ALA A 40 -0.42 -5.05 15.85
C ALA A 40 -1.88 -4.74 15.49
N THR A 41 -2.59 -4.08 16.40
CA THR A 41 -3.95 -3.58 16.14
C THR A 41 -4.00 -2.41 15.15
N SER A 42 -2.85 -1.87 14.73
CA SER A 42 -2.74 -0.90 13.62
C SER A 42 -2.35 -1.57 12.30
N CYS A 43 -2.19 -2.89 12.26
CA CYS A 43 -1.87 -3.64 11.04
C CYS A 43 -2.59 -4.99 11.06
N TRP A 44 -3.91 -4.95 10.83
CA TRP A 44 -4.76 -6.15 10.89
C TRP A 44 -4.38 -7.20 9.84
N ARG A 45 -3.91 -6.74 8.68
CA ARG A 45 -3.37 -7.61 7.63
C ARG A 45 -2.10 -8.37 8.01
N SER A 46 -1.43 -7.96 9.10
CA SER A 46 -0.25 -8.61 9.68
C SER A 46 1.04 -8.60 8.84
N TYR A 47 1.04 -7.97 7.66
CA TYR A 47 2.21 -7.72 6.82
C TYR A 47 2.34 -6.25 6.40
N ILE A 48 3.54 -5.89 5.94
CA ILE A 48 3.81 -4.63 5.23
C ILE A 48 4.59 -5.00 3.96
N GLY A 49 4.01 -4.74 2.79
CA GLY A 49 4.72 -4.91 1.52
C GLY A 49 5.63 -3.71 1.22
N THR A 50 6.75 -4.00 0.57
CA THR A 50 7.65 -2.98 0.02
C THR A 50 7.64 -3.09 -1.49
N TRP A 51 7.26 -2.00 -2.15
CA TRP A 51 7.04 -1.91 -3.59
C TRP A 51 8.10 -1.05 -4.27
N GLU A 52 8.25 -1.22 -5.57
CA GLU A 52 9.10 -0.38 -6.41
C GLU A 52 8.43 -0.17 -7.76
N ILE A 53 8.38 1.08 -8.23
CA ILE A 53 8.16 1.36 -9.66
C ILE A 53 9.51 1.37 -10.34
N ARG A 54 9.76 0.39 -11.20
CA ARG A 54 11.00 0.30 -11.99
C ARG A 54 10.69 0.13 -13.46
N ASN A 55 11.20 1.04 -14.29
CA ASN A 55 10.97 1.04 -15.74
C ASN A 55 9.47 0.96 -16.12
N GLY A 56 8.62 1.72 -15.42
CA GLY A 56 7.18 1.76 -15.65
C GLY A 56 6.43 0.50 -15.21
N ARG A 57 7.03 -0.36 -14.38
CA ARG A 57 6.39 -1.57 -13.84
C ARG A 57 6.42 -1.61 -12.33
N LEU A 58 5.33 -2.08 -11.75
CA LEU A 58 5.15 -2.29 -10.32
C LEU A 58 5.71 -3.66 -9.92
N TYR A 59 6.63 -3.63 -8.96
CA TYR A 59 7.21 -4.83 -8.36
C TYR A 59 7.03 -4.85 -6.86
N LEU A 60 6.69 -6.01 -6.32
CA LEU A 60 6.88 -6.30 -4.91
C LEU A 60 8.35 -6.73 -4.73
N VAL A 61 9.08 -6.03 -3.87
CA VAL A 61 10.53 -6.24 -3.64
C VAL A 61 10.87 -6.60 -2.19
N GLY A 62 9.88 -6.57 -1.30
CA GLY A 62 10.04 -7.04 0.06
C GLY A 62 8.71 -7.25 0.74
N ILE A 63 8.74 -8.06 1.79
CA ILE A 63 7.64 -8.22 2.71
C ILE A 63 8.21 -8.23 4.12
N ASP A 64 7.62 -7.42 4.98
CA ASP A 64 7.81 -7.53 6.41
C ASP A 64 6.57 -8.24 6.98
N ALA A 65 6.73 -9.52 7.30
CA ALA A 65 5.75 -10.37 7.96
C ALA A 65 6.48 -11.48 8.74
N LYS A 66 5.77 -12.13 9.64
CA LYS A 66 6.28 -13.31 10.38
C LYS A 66 5.26 -14.44 10.29
N HIS A 67 5.74 -15.67 10.22
CA HIS A 67 4.93 -16.86 10.47
C HIS A 67 4.58 -16.97 11.96
N ARG A 68 3.62 -17.84 12.33
CA ARG A 68 3.25 -18.08 13.73
C ARG A 68 4.39 -18.55 14.62
N ASP A 69 5.34 -19.28 14.06
CA ASP A 69 6.57 -19.71 14.74
C ASP A 69 7.61 -18.58 14.92
N ARG A 70 7.26 -17.35 14.49
CA ARG A 70 8.02 -16.10 14.54
C ARG A 70 9.16 -16.00 13.53
N ASN A 71 9.30 -16.96 12.63
CA ASN A 71 10.25 -16.86 11.52
C ASN A 71 9.80 -15.77 10.52
N PRO A 72 10.73 -14.99 9.94
CA PRO A 72 10.40 -14.02 8.91
C PRO A 72 9.80 -14.71 7.69
N VAL A 73 8.73 -14.13 7.13
CA VAL A 73 8.21 -14.54 5.82
C VAL A 73 9.09 -13.92 4.74
N LYS A 74 9.37 -14.71 3.70
CA LYS A 74 10.08 -14.30 2.50
C LYS A 74 9.12 -14.19 1.33
N LEU A 75 9.52 -13.45 0.29
CA LEU A 75 8.74 -13.40 -0.95
C LEU A 75 8.53 -14.78 -1.57
N GLU A 76 9.54 -15.64 -1.49
CA GLU A 76 9.50 -17.00 -2.03
C GLU A 76 8.44 -17.88 -1.35
N ASP A 77 8.05 -17.58 -0.10
CA ASP A 77 6.98 -18.29 0.60
C ASP A 77 5.59 -17.97 0.02
N ILE A 78 5.45 -16.84 -0.67
CA ILE A 78 4.21 -16.39 -1.33
C ILE A 78 4.26 -16.62 -2.84
N PHE A 79 5.45 -16.42 -3.43
CA PHE A 79 5.74 -16.51 -4.85
C PHE A 79 6.96 -17.42 -5.08
N PRO A 80 6.78 -18.75 -5.09
CA PRO A 80 7.88 -19.70 -5.26
C PRO A 80 8.67 -19.42 -6.55
N GLY A 81 10.01 -19.41 -6.43
CA GLY A 81 10.91 -19.09 -7.54
C GLY A 81 11.17 -17.59 -7.77
N TYR A 82 10.59 -16.70 -6.97
CA TYR A 82 10.78 -15.25 -7.07
C TYR A 82 11.23 -14.64 -5.73
N PRO A 83 12.44 -14.96 -5.24
CA PRO A 83 12.89 -14.59 -3.89
C PRO A 83 13.21 -13.09 -3.72
N GLU A 84 13.59 -12.39 -4.79
CA GLU A 84 14.02 -10.99 -4.72
C GLU A 84 12.95 -10.00 -5.16
N ARG A 85 12.10 -10.40 -6.11
CA ARG A 85 11.23 -9.48 -6.84
C ARG A 85 10.12 -10.20 -7.57
N VAL A 86 8.91 -9.67 -7.49
CA VAL A 86 7.72 -10.20 -8.17
C VAL A 86 7.06 -9.10 -9.00
N PHE A 87 6.85 -9.34 -10.30
CA PHE A 87 6.08 -8.43 -11.14
C PHE A 87 4.59 -8.54 -10.81
N ALA A 88 3.96 -7.43 -10.43
CA ALA A 88 2.58 -7.43 -9.96
C ALA A 88 1.54 -7.36 -11.09
N HIS A 89 1.60 -8.33 -12.00
CA HIS A 89 0.69 -8.43 -13.14
C HIS A 89 -0.79 -8.55 -12.74
N TRP A 90 -1.08 -8.95 -11.50
CA TRP A 90 -2.44 -9.05 -10.97
C TRP A 90 -3.06 -7.70 -10.62
N PHE A 91 -2.27 -6.66 -10.36
CA PHE A 91 -2.78 -5.41 -9.83
C PHE A 91 -3.23 -4.46 -10.95
N THR A 92 -4.48 -4.00 -10.83
CA THR A 92 -5.04 -2.90 -11.63
C THR A 92 -5.78 -1.97 -10.67
N GLY A 93 -5.43 -0.69 -10.66
CA GLY A 93 -5.96 0.28 -9.71
C GLY A 93 -5.08 1.52 -9.58
N ILE A 94 -5.36 2.32 -8.57
CA ILE A 94 -4.61 3.54 -8.25
C ILE A 94 -3.76 3.26 -7.02
N LEU A 95 -2.45 3.48 -7.10
CA LEU A 95 -1.58 3.53 -5.93
C LEU A 95 -1.58 4.95 -5.40
N ARG A 96 -2.03 5.15 -4.15
CA ARG A 96 -2.05 6.45 -3.49
C ARG A 96 -0.88 6.58 -2.52
N CYS A 97 0.01 7.53 -2.80
CA CYS A 97 1.17 7.82 -1.96
C CYS A 97 1.01 9.23 -1.35
N PRO A 98 0.48 9.34 -0.12
CA PRO A 98 0.37 10.64 0.55
C PRO A 98 1.76 11.19 0.88
N ARG A 99 1.92 12.52 0.78
CA ARG A 99 3.15 13.24 1.15
C ARG A 99 2.84 14.63 1.71
N GLY A 100 3.84 15.21 2.36
CA GLY A 100 3.72 16.52 3.00
C GLY A 100 3.09 16.44 4.40
N PRO A 101 2.79 17.60 5.02
CA PRO A 101 2.15 17.67 6.32
C PRO A 101 0.77 17.01 6.32
N MET A 102 0.42 16.38 7.45
CA MET A 102 -0.95 15.91 7.67
C MET A 102 -1.85 17.10 7.98
N LEU A 103 -2.88 17.31 7.15
CA LEU A 103 -3.83 18.41 7.30
C LEU A 103 -5.02 18.02 8.18
N ALA A 104 -5.48 16.77 8.08
CA ALA A 104 -6.54 16.24 8.92
C ALA A 104 -6.26 14.78 9.27
N TYR A 105 -6.47 14.43 10.54
CA TYR A 105 -6.27 13.07 11.03
C TYR A 105 -7.60 12.32 11.07
N GLU A 106 -7.65 11.14 10.44
CA GLU A 106 -8.78 10.23 10.55
C GLU A 106 -8.32 8.93 11.23
N HIS A 107 -9.06 8.52 12.26
CA HIS A 107 -8.73 7.32 13.03
C HIS A 107 -8.93 6.01 12.26
N MET A 108 -9.57 6.00 11.09
CA MET A 108 -10.04 4.79 10.41
C MET A 108 -9.26 4.54 9.12
N GLY A 109 -8.63 3.36 9.01
CA GLY A 109 -7.99 2.92 7.77
C GLY A 109 -6.91 3.89 7.27
N TYR A 110 -7.06 4.35 6.02
CA TYR A 110 -6.19 5.33 5.38
C TYR A 110 -6.88 6.70 5.20
N GLY A 111 -7.83 7.05 6.07
CA GLY A 111 -8.64 8.26 5.91
C GLY A 111 -7.92 9.60 6.11
N SER A 112 -6.77 9.61 6.80
CA SER A 112 -6.03 10.85 7.05
C SER A 112 -5.68 11.60 5.77
N VAL A 113 -5.86 12.91 5.80
CA VAL A 113 -5.59 13.83 4.69
C VAL A 113 -4.22 14.44 4.86
N PHE A 114 -3.40 14.33 3.83
CA PHE A 114 -2.09 14.97 3.73
C PHE A 114 -2.15 16.05 2.65
N GLU A 115 -1.22 17.00 2.72
CA GLU A 115 -1.15 18.14 1.80
C GLU A 115 -1.18 17.72 0.33
N GLU A 116 -0.55 16.59 -0.02
CA GLU A 116 -0.55 16.09 -1.38
C GLU A 116 -0.68 14.56 -1.45
N ASP A 117 -1.31 14.08 -2.51
CA ASP A 117 -1.26 12.69 -2.93
C ASP A 117 -0.54 12.57 -4.27
N ILE A 118 0.44 11.66 -4.37
CA ILE A 118 0.89 11.13 -5.65
C ILE A 118 -0.01 9.94 -6.01
N LEU A 119 -0.72 10.05 -7.12
CA LEU A 119 -1.60 9.02 -7.66
C LEU A 119 -0.91 8.35 -8.85
N LEU A 120 -0.72 7.03 -8.78
CA LEU A 120 -0.15 6.24 -9.86
C LEU A 120 -1.22 5.31 -10.42
N TYR A 121 -1.60 5.50 -11.67
CA TYR A 121 -2.60 4.67 -12.34
C TYR A 121 -1.92 3.44 -12.94
N VAL A 122 -2.25 2.26 -12.44
CA VAL A 122 -1.62 1.00 -12.81
C VAL A 122 -2.62 0.07 -13.48
N LYS A 123 -2.24 -0.54 -14.60
CA LYS A 123 -3.00 -1.58 -15.29
C LYS A 123 -2.15 -2.83 -15.45
N GLN A 124 -2.57 -3.93 -14.83
CA GLN A 124 -1.87 -5.22 -14.84
C GLN A 124 -0.37 -5.08 -14.50
N GLY A 125 -0.08 -4.32 -13.45
CA GLY A 125 1.29 -4.03 -13.00
C GLY A 125 2.05 -2.99 -13.83
N VAL A 126 1.49 -2.45 -14.92
CA VAL A 126 2.12 -1.43 -15.75
C VAL A 126 1.63 -0.03 -15.35
N LEU A 127 2.56 0.89 -15.09
CA LEU A 127 2.26 2.29 -14.83
C LEU A 127 1.78 2.97 -16.11
N MET A 128 0.56 3.48 -16.09
CA MET A 128 -0.07 4.15 -17.23
C MET A 128 0.12 5.67 -17.16
N SER A 129 -0.07 6.25 -15.98
CA SER A 129 0.06 7.68 -15.75
C SER A 129 0.33 7.98 -14.28
N ARG A 130 0.79 9.21 -14.02
CA ARG A 130 1.02 9.77 -12.71
C ARG A 130 0.33 11.12 -12.62
N GLU A 131 -0.30 11.38 -11.48
CA GLU A 131 -0.93 12.65 -11.13
C GLU A 131 -0.47 13.05 -9.73
N VAL A 132 -0.32 14.36 -9.50
CA VAL A 132 -0.12 14.92 -8.16
C VAL A 132 -1.35 15.74 -7.85
N ARG A 133 -2.02 15.41 -6.76
CA ARG A 133 -3.20 16.13 -6.27
C ARG A 133 -2.86 16.83 -4.97
N THR A 134 -2.98 18.15 -4.97
CA THR A 134 -2.97 18.93 -3.73
C THR A 134 -4.32 18.80 -3.06
N ASN A 135 -4.33 18.49 -1.77
CA ASN A 135 -5.53 18.41 -0.96
C ASN A 135 -5.61 19.69 -0.11
N ASP A 136 -6.79 20.31 -0.08
CA ASP A 136 -7.07 21.43 0.81
C ASP A 136 -8.21 21.02 1.75
N VAL A 137 -8.10 21.42 3.02
CA VAL A 137 -9.15 21.20 4.03
C VAL A 137 -9.98 22.49 4.10
N THR A 138 -10.54 22.93 2.98
CA THR A 138 -11.56 23.96 3.03
C THR A 138 -12.83 23.33 3.63
N ASN A 139 -13.08 23.63 4.92
CA ASN A 139 -14.26 23.27 5.72
C ASN A 139 -15.47 22.81 4.91
N ASP A 140 -15.69 21.50 4.84
CA ASP A 140 -16.98 20.91 4.45
C ASP A 140 -17.87 20.80 5.72
N THR A 141 -18.11 21.94 6.38
CA THR A 141 -18.98 22.03 7.57
C THR A 141 -20.37 22.60 7.28
N ASP A 142 -20.82 22.63 6.02
CA ASP A 142 -22.17 23.10 5.65
C ASP A 142 -22.95 22.09 4.78
N ALA A 143 -23.03 20.81 5.19
CA ALA A 143 -23.84 19.82 4.47
C ALA A 143 -24.79 18.95 5.33
N TRP A 144 -24.98 19.26 6.62
CA TRP A 144 -25.92 18.52 7.49
C TRP A 144 -26.80 19.41 8.37
N ALA A 145 -27.21 20.57 7.86
CA ALA A 145 -28.22 21.41 8.50
C ALA A 145 -29.47 21.51 7.62
N GLU A 146 -30.19 20.41 7.43
CA GLU A 146 -31.65 20.37 7.20
C GLU A 146 -32.28 19.13 7.85
#